data_AF-A0A0D7A2V1-F1
#
_entry.id   AF-A0A0D7A2V1-F1
#
_cell.length_a   1.000
_cell.length_b   1.000
_cell.length_c   1.000
_cell.angle_alpha   90.00
_cell.angle_beta   90.00
_cell.angle_gamma   90.00
#
_symmetry.space_group_name_H-M   'P 1'
#
loop_
_entity.id
_entity.type
_entity.pdbx_description
1 polymer ?
#
loop_
_entity_poly.entity_id
_entity_poly.type
_entity_poly.pdbx_seq_one_letter_code
_entity_poly.pdbx_strand_id
1 'polypeptide(L)'
;MVAFWTEVVQRAPHHSRSSWMKFWRRHKDQLDPDNGSEPLPGPPSKKLRYSRQDDVLLSRFFYYAQDGSSDQVFQRFARMHPHHPWKGWQEHYRLHKLEIDELVAQFRAGGMIDDENAGHGQ
;
A
#
# COMPACT_ATOMS: atom_id res chain seq x y z
N MET A 1 11.64 9.57 -22.75
CA MET A 1 10.61 8.56 -22.43
C MET A 1 9.53 8.41 -23.53
N VAL A 2 9.07 9.48 -24.18
CA VAL A 2 8.09 9.42 -25.30
C VAL A 2 8.57 8.55 -26.47
N ALA A 3 9.82 8.75 -26.92
CA ALA A 3 10.40 8.03 -28.07
C ALA A 3 10.46 6.51 -27.88
N PHE A 4 10.89 6.04 -26.69
CA PHE A 4 10.94 4.62 -26.35
C PHE A 4 9.57 3.93 -26.53
N TRP A 5 8.51 4.52 -25.98
CA TRP A 5 7.18 3.92 -26.09
C TRP A 5 6.60 4.00 -27.51
N THR A 6 6.99 4.99 -28.30
CA THR A 6 6.65 5.04 -29.72
C THR A 6 7.29 3.88 -30.49
N GLU A 7 8.56 3.58 -30.20
CA GLU A 7 9.26 2.45 -30.82
C GLU A 7 8.66 1.09 -30.41
N VAL A 8 8.28 0.92 -29.14
CA VAL A 8 7.60 -0.30 -28.66
C VAL A 8 6.29 -0.53 -29.43
N VAL A 9 5.50 0.51 -29.69
CA VAL A 9 4.27 0.40 -30.48
C VAL A 9 4.56 0.06 -31.94
N GLN A 10 5.62 0.62 -32.53
CA GLN A 10 6.02 0.29 -33.90
C GLN A 10 6.41 -1.18 -34.05
N ARG A 11 7.12 -1.74 -33.06
CA ARG A 11 7.53 -3.16 -33.04
C ARG A 11 6.40 -4.10 -32.64
N ALA A 12 5.44 -3.62 -31.83
CA ALA A 12 4.32 -4.40 -31.31
C ALA A 12 3.00 -3.61 -31.39
N PRO A 13 2.42 -3.46 -32.61
CA PRO A 13 1.30 -2.55 -32.87
C PRO A 13 -0.07 -3.06 -32.40
N HIS A 14 -0.14 -4.28 -31.86
CA HIS A 14 -1.36 -4.88 -31.30
C HIS A 14 -1.81 -4.22 -29.98
N HIS A 15 -0.98 -3.35 -29.39
CA HIS A 15 -1.29 -2.58 -28.21
C HIS A 15 -0.89 -1.11 -28.38
N SER A 16 -1.70 -0.21 -27.84
CA SER A 16 -1.40 1.23 -27.83
C SER A 16 -0.29 1.56 -26.85
N ARG A 17 0.35 2.73 -27.04
CA ARG A 17 1.34 3.28 -26.10
C ARG A 17 0.83 3.29 -24.65
N SER A 18 -0.40 3.73 -24.45
CA SER A 18 -1.02 3.78 -23.12
C SER A 18 -1.20 2.39 -22.50
N SER A 19 -1.49 1.37 -23.32
CA SER A 19 -1.60 -0.02 -22.86
C SER A 19 -0.23 -0.57 -22.45
N TRP A 20 0.81 -0.36 -23.27
CA TRP A 20 2.18 -0.77 -22.95
C TRP A 20 2.73 -0.08 -21.70
N MET A 21 2.52 1.23 -21.55
CA MET A 21 2.93 1.96 -20.34
C MET A 21 2.20 1.47 -19.07
N LYS A 22 0.93 1.03 -19.19
CA LYS A 22 0.21 0.39 -18.08
C LYS A 22 0.76 -1.01 -17.79
N PHE A 23 1.02 -1.81 -18.82
CA PHE A 23 1.61 -3.13 -18.69
C PHE A 23 2.95 -3.06 -17.98
N TRP A 24 3.87 -2.21 -18.46
CA TRP A 24 5.18 -2.01 -17.84
C TRP A 24 5.05 -1.60 -16.39
N ARG A 25 4.26 -0.59 -16.04
CA ARG A 25 4.11 -0.16 -14.64
C ARG A 25 3.59 -1.27 -13.70
N ARG A 26 2.76 -2.19 -14.20
CA ARG A 26 2.24 -3.32 -13.40
C ARG A 26 3.24 -4.46 -13.23
N HIS A 27 4.16 -4.61 -14.17
CA HIS A 27 5.10 -5.72 -14.20
C HIS A 27 6.56 -5.26 -14.03
N LYS A 28 6.80 -3.95 -13.80
CA LYS A 28 8.15 -3.39 -13.70
C LYS A 28 8.97 -4.09 -12.63
N ASP A 29 8.35 -4.45 -11.50
CA ASP A 29 9.02 -5.12 -10.39
C ASP A 29 9.41 -6.56 -10.73
N GLN A 30 8.78 -7.16 -11.75
CA GLN A 30 9.13 -8.49 -12.28
C GLN A 30 10.10 -8.41 -13.46
N LEU A 31 10.01 -7.34 -14.26
CA LEU A 31 10.82 -7.13 -15.47
C LEU A 31 12.17 -6.47 -15.19
N ASP A 32 12.28 -5.74 -14.08
CA ASP A 32 13.45 -4.99 -13.68
C ASP A 32 13.67 -5.08 -12.15
N PRO A 33 14.05 -6.28 -11.65
CA PRO A 33 14.24 -6.51 -10.22
C PRO A 33 15.46 -5.78 -9.63
N ASP A 34 16.36 -5.25 -10.47
CA ASP A 34 17.63 -4.60 -10.07
C ASP A 34 17.53 -3.07 -9.96
N ASN A 35 16.36 -2.48 -10.23
CA ASN A 35 16.12 -1.02 -10.22
C ASN A 35 15.99 -0.43 -8.81
N GLY A 36 16.73 -0.95 -7.82
CA GLY A 36 16.73 -0.46 -6.43
C GLY A 36 15.38 -0.53 -5.71
N SER A 37 14.38 -1.15 -6.33
CA SER A 37 13.07 -1.37 -5.73
C SER A 37 13.18 -2.64 -4.90
N GLU A 38 13.48 -2.49 -3.60
CA GLU A 38 13.51 -3.61 -2.64
C GLU A 38 12.31 -4.56 -2.87
N PRO A 39 12.54 -5.88 -2.97
CA PRO A 39 11.50 -6.83 -3.34
C PRO A 39 10.30 -6.68 -2.40
N LEU A 40 9.12 -6.48 -2.98
CA LEU A 40 7.89 -6.41 -2.21
C LEU A 40 7.70 -7.73 -1.45
N PRO A 41 7.27 -7.71 -0.18
CA PRO A 41 6.97 -8.93 0.55
C PRO A 41 5.97 -9.78 -0.26
N GLY A 42 6.22 -11.09 -0.32
CA GLY A 42 5.38 -12.03 -1.05
C GLY A 42 3.91 -11.92 -0.62
N PRO A 43 2.96 -12.24 -1.51
CA PRO A 43 1.54 -12.20 -1.16
C PRO A 43 1.27 -13.09 0.06
N PRO A 44 0.46 -12.63 1.03
CA PRO A 44 0.18 -13.41 2.23
C PRO A 44 -0.48 -14.74 1.85
N SER A 45 -0.09 -15.82 2.55
CA SER A 45 -0.55 -17.18 2.28
C SER A 45 -2.06 -17.39 2.44
N LYS A 46 -2.74 -16.51 3.19
CA LYS A 46 -4.20 -16.49 3.37
C LYS A 46 -4.68 -15.04 3.35
N LYS A 47 -5.78 -14.77 2.64
CA LYS A 47 -6.45 -13.47 2.70
C LYS A 47 -7.07 -13.30 4.09
N LEU A 48 -6.40 -12.54 4.95
CA LEU A 48 -6.94 -12.15 6.24
C LEU A 48 -7.99 -11.05 6.05
N ARG A 49 -8.99 -11.02 6.93
CA ARG A 49 -9.93 -9.89 7.00
C ARG A 49 -9.27 -8.75 7.78
N TYR A 50 -9.59 -7.51 7.41
CA TYR A 50 -9.22 -6.36 8.22
C TYR A 50 -9.97 -6.37 9.54
N SER A 51 -9.30 -5.93 10.59
CA SER A 51 -9.79 -5.86 11.96
C SER A 51 -9.65 -4.45 12.51
N ARG A 52 -10.29 -4.16 13.65
CA ARG A 52 -10.13 -2.86 14.33
C ARG A 52 -8.67 -2.60 14.74
N GLN A 53 -7.89 -3.65 15.01
CA GLN A 53 -6.46 -3.52 15.27
C GLN A 53 -5.70 -2.99 14.05
N ASP A 54 -6.14 -3.36 12.85
CA ASP A 54 -5.55 -2.85 11.60
C ASP A 54 -5.77 -1.33 11.45
N ASP A 55 -6.93 -0.83 11.87
CA ASP A 55 -7.21 0.62 11.92
C ASP A 55 -6.31 1.33 12.93
N VAL A 56 -6.16 0.78 14.13
CA VAL A 56 -5.27 1.32 15.17
C VAL A 56 -3.81 1.35 14.69
N LEU A 57 -3.34 0.32 14.00
CA LEU A 57 -2.00 0.28 13.41
C LEU A 57 -1.80 1.37 12.36
N LEU A 58 -2.78 1.56 11.46
CA LEU A 58 -2.74 2.65 10.48
C LEU A 58 -2.73 4.01 11.17
N SER A 59 -3.60 4.23 12.15
CA SER A 59 -3.68 5.49 12.89
C SER A 59 -2.39 5.80 13.65
N ARG A 60 -1.79 4.81 14.32
CA ARG A 60 -0.49 4.98 14.99
C ARG A 60 0.62 5.27 13.98
N PHE A 61 0.58 4.64 12.80
CA PHE A 61 1.57 4.90 11.76
C PHE A 61 1.45 6.33 11.20
N PHE A 62 0.24 6.76 10.85
CA PHE A 62 -0.02 8.12 10.32
C PHE A 62 0.05 9.22 11.37
N TYR A 63 0.00 8.88 12.66
CA TYR A 63 0.28 9.81 13.74
C TYR A 63 1.70 10.39 13.62
N TYR A 64 2.69 9.53 13.32
CA TYR A 64 4.04 9.98 13.00
C TYR A 64 4.08 10.51 11.56
N ALA A 65 4.73 11.66 11.34
CA ALA A 65 4.88 12.21 10.00
C ALA A 65 5.59 11.20 9.08
N GLN A 66 4.94 10.87 7.96
CA GLN A 66 5.46 9.95 6.95
C GLN A 66 5.90 10.75 5.73
N ASP A 67 7.20 10.78 5.46
CA ASP A 67 7.74 11.40 4.23
C ASP A 67 7.60 10.46 3.02
N GLY A 68 7.33 11.05 1.86
CA GLY A 68 7.30 10.37 0.56
C GLY A 68 5.94 10.39 -0.13
N SER A 69 5.86 9.67 -1.26
CA SER A 69 4.59 9.50 -1.96
C SER A 69 3.67 8.52 -1.24
N SER A 70 2.35 8.59 -1.50
CA SER A 70 1.37 7.66 -0.91
C SER A 70 1.78 6.19 -1.09
N ASP A 71 2.24 5.83 -2.30
CA ASP A 71 2.70 4.46 -2.59
C ASP A 71 3.90 4.05 -1.73
N GLN A 72 4.88 4.95 -1.54
CA GLN A 72 6.06 4.67 -0.70
C GLN A 72 5.68 4.49 0.77
N VAL A 73 4.75 5.32 1.27
CA VAL A 73 4.26 5.24 2.66
C VAL A 73 3.57 3.90 2.91
N PHE A 74 2.68 3.45 2.03
CA PHE A 74 2.01 2.16 2.19
C PHE A 74 2.93 0.96 1.95
N GLN A 75 3.91 1.07 1.05
CA GLN A 75 4.94 0.03 0.88
C GLN A 75 5.75 -0.17 2.15
N ARG A 76 6.18 0.93 2.80
CA ARG A 76 6.89 0.87 4.08
C ARG A 76 6.01 0.26 5.17
N PHE A 77 4.75 0.66 5.25
CA PHE A 77 3.80 0.10 6.21
C PHE A 77 3.62 -1.41 6.06
N ALA A 78 3.42 -1.89 4.83
CA ALA A 78 3.23 -3.30 4.55
C ALA A 78 4.49 -4.15 4.84
N ARG A 79 5.69 -3.57 4.87
CA ARG A 79 6.90 -4.29 5.31
C ARG A 79 6.89 -4.55 6.81
N MET A 80 6.32 -3.64 7.61
CA MET A 80 6.16 -3.81 9.07
C MET A 80 4.98 -4.70 9.42
N HIS A 81 3.91 -4.64 8.60
CA HIS A 81 2.67 -5.39 8.78
C HIS A 81 2.36 -6.22 7.52
N PRO A 82 3.10 -7.33 7.30
CA PRO A 82 3.05 -8.10 6.05
C PRO A 82 1.82 -9.00 5.93
N HIS A 83 0.90 -8.96 6.90
CA HIS A 83 -0.34 -9.74 6.85
C HIS A 83 -1.34 -9.23 5.82
N HIS A 84 -1.24 -7.96 5.42
CA HIS A 84 -1.92 -7.41 4.23
C HIS A 84 -0.91 -6.76 3.28
N PRO A 85 -1.10 -6.85 1.94
CA PRO A 85 -0.23 -6.19 0.98
C PRO A 85 -0.46 -4.67 0.98
N TRP A 86 0.55 -3.88 0.55
CA TRP A 86 0.48 -2.42 0.58
C TRP A 86 -0.72 -1.82 -0.16
N LYS A 87 -1.14 -2.41 -1.29
CA LYS A 87 -2.35 -2.00 -2.01
C LYS A 87 -3.63 -2.33 -1.24
N GLY A 88 -3.62 -3.42 -0.48
CA GLY A 88 -4.71 -3.77 0.42
C GLY A 88 -4.83 -2.75 1.54
N TRP A 89 -3.71 -2.43 2.19
CA TRP A 89 -3.64 -1.38 3.20
C TRP A 89 -4.09 -0.01 2.70
N GLN A 90 -3.66 0.38 1.51
CA GLN A 90 -4.06 1.63 0.88
C GLN A 90 -5.58 1.69 0.63
N GLU A 91 -6.16 0.59 0.13
CA GLU A 91 -7.59 0.51 -0.11
C GLU A 91 -8.40 0.50 1.20
N HIS A 92 -7.92 -0.22 2.21
CA HIS A 92 -8.53 -0.25 3.54
C HIS A 92 -8.55 1.15 4.16
N TYR A 93 -7.41 1.84 4.13
CA TYR A 93 -7.32 3.25 4.56
C TYR A 93 -8.27 4.14 3.78
N ARG A 94 -8.42 3.95 2.46
CA ARG A 94 -9.32 4.75 1.64
C ARG A 94 -10.78 4.56 2.04
N LEU A 95 -11.20 3.32 2.34
CA LEU A 95 -12.57 2.99 2.74
C LEU A 95 -12.88 3.43 4.17
N HIS A 96 -11.90 3.34 5.08
CA HIS A 96 -12.03 3.65 6.52
C HIS A 96 -11.39 4.99 6.91
N LYS A 97 -11.15 5.88 5.93
CA LYS A 97 -10.36 7.11 6.14
C LYS A 97 -10.86 7.97 7.29
N LEU A 98 -12.17 8.15 7.39
CA LEU A 98 -12.79 8.98 8.42
C LEU A 98 -12.48 8.44 9.83
N GLU A 99 -12.73 7.16 10.04
CA GLU A 99 -12.51 6.48 11.32
C GLU A 99 -11.03 6.47 11.72
N ILE A 100 -10.15 6.20 10.75
CA ILE A 100 -8.69 6.21 10.98
C ILE A 100 -8.19 7.61 11.31
N ASP A 101 -8.68 8.64 10.61
CA ASP A 101 -8.30 10.04 10.87
C ASP A 101 -8.81 10.52 12.24
N GLU A 102 -10.00 10.08 12.67
CA GLU A 102 -10.52 10.34 14.02
C GLU A 102 -9.62 9.70 15.09
N LEU A 103 -9.19 8.46 14.90
CA LEU A 103 -8.24 7.79 15.78
C LEU A 103 -6.87 8.51 15.79
N VAL A 104 -6.38 9.01 14.65
CA VAL A 104 -5.17 9.85 14.58
C VAL A 104 -5.35 11.13 15.41
N ALA A 105 -6.51 11.78 15.31
CA ALA A 105 -6.81 12.97 16.09
C ALA A 105 -6.84 12.68 17.60
N GLN A 106 -7.40 11.53 18.01
CA GLN A 106 -7.39 11.07 19.41
C GLN A 106 -5.97 10.83 19.92
N PHE A 107 -5.09 10.21 19.12
CA PHE A 107 -3.66 10.07 19.46
C PHE A 107 -2.97 11.43 19.65
N ARG A 108 -3.30 12.44 18.81
CA ARG A 108 -2.75 13.80 18.93
C ARG A 108 -3.27 14.56 20.15
N ALA A 109 -4.49 14.28 20.58
CA ALA A 109 -5.09 14.85 21.78
C ALA A 109 -4.55 14.23 23.09
N GLY A 110 -3.67 13.23 23.01
CA GLY A 110 -3.14 12.52 24.19
C GLY A 110 -4.11 11.49 24.76
N GLY A 111 -5.12 11.07 23.99
CA GLY A 111 -6.01 9.99 24.40
C GLY A 111 -5.28 8.65 24.47
N MET A 112 -5.43 7.92 25.59
CA MET A 112 -5.09 6.49 25.65
C MET A 112 -6.10 5.74 24.79
N ILE A 113 -5.68 5.24 23.64
CA ILE A 113 -6.46 4.27 22.88
C ILE A 113 -6.12 2.90 23.47
N ASP A 114 -7.07 2.35 24.23
CA ASP A 114 -6.91 1.03 24.85
C ASP A 114 -6.73 -0.05 23.78
N ASP A 115 -5.52 -0.62 23.75
CA ASP A 115 -5.15 -1.82 22.98
C ASP A 115 -5.86 -3.08 23.55
N GLU A 116 -6.56 -2.98 24.68
CA GLU A 116 -7.00 -4.12 25.50
C GLU A 116 -8.38 -4.71 25.17
N ASN A 117 -9.18 -4.15 24.27
CA ASN A 117 -10.49 -4.73 23.91
C ASN A 117 -10.50 -5.43 22.54
N ALA A 118 -9.53 -6.32 22.31
CA ALA A 118 -9.40 -7.08 21.06
C ALA A 118 -9.14 -8.59 21.30
N GLY A 119 -9.73 -9.13 22.37
CA GLY A 119 -9.83 -10.57 22.57
C GLY A 119 -11.29 -11.01 22.63
N HIS A 120 -11.62 -12.04 21.86
CA HIS A 120 -12.86 -12.86 21.83
C HIS A 120 -13.80 -12.64 20.63
N GLY A 121 -13.43 -13.26 19.52
CA GLY A 121 -14.36 -13.78 18.53
C GLY A 121 -13.80 -15.10 18.01
N GLN A 122 -14.27 -16.21 18.59
CA GLN A 122 -13.92 -17.59 18.26
C GLN A 122 -14.12 -17.93 16.78
#